data_AF-A0A5C7P579-F1
#
_entry.id   AF-A0A5C7P579-F1
#
_cell.length_a   1.000
_cell.length_b   1.000
_cell.length_c   1.000
_cell.angle_alpha   90.00
_cell.angle_beta   90.00
_cell.angle_gamma   90.00
#
_symmetry.space_group_name_H-M   'P 1'
#
loop_
_entity.id
_entity.type
_entity.pdbx_description
1 polymer ?
#
loop_
_entity_poly.entity_id
_entity_poly.type
_entity_poly.pdbx_seq_one_letter_code
_entity_poly.pdbx_strand_id
1 'polypeptide(L)'
;MSVEPADRQPPPPQWYPQPQSTRRPIPWWVHLLVWVVVILIATALGFFVLMMSAFACDSGAQGCADVAATAIVAYGIAALLLSTAPLLAAALLRGTSRAVRVWRIITLVLIIASPLLALGVSVLILTVGLTRLDG
;
A
#
# COMPACT_ATOMS: atom_id res chain seq x y z
N MET A 1 -31.10 56.10 4.59
CA MET A 1 -31.05 55.20 5.76
C MET A 1 -30.14 54.04 5.40
N SER A 2 -28.90 54.05 5.88
CA SER A 2 -27.91 53.01 5.61
C SER A 2 -28.08 51.87 6.63
N VAL A 3 -28.45 50.69 6.15
CA VAL A 3 -28.57 49.48 6.97
C VAL A 3 -27.17 48.95 7.23
N GLU A 4 -26.73 49.03 8.47
CA GLU A 4 -25.46 48.44 8.92
C GLU A 4 -25.58 46.91 8.87
N PRO A 5 -24.67 46.18 8.20
CA PRO A 5 -24.78 44.73 8.07
C PRO A 5 -24.54 44.08 9.44
N ALA A 6 -25.57 43.41 9.96
CA ALA A 6 -25.59 42.72 11.26
C ALA A 6 -24.68 41.47 11.34
N ASP A 7 -23.88 41.20 10.32
CA ASP A 7 -23.07 39.97 10.20
C ASP A 7 -21.64 40.08 10.74
N ARG A 8 -21.26 41.22 11.34
CA ARG A 8 -19.95 41.32 12.02
C ARG A 8 -20.04 40.73 13.41
N GLN A 9 -20.05 39.40 13.48
CA GLN A 9 -19.81 38.69 14.72
C GLN A 9 -18.42 39.10 15.25
N PRO A 10 -18.34 39.65 16.48
CA PRO A 10 -17.07 40.11 17.03
C PRO A 10 -16.09 38.94 17.09
N PRO A 11 -14.78 39.21 16.89
CA PRO A 11 -13.77 38.16 17.01
C PRO A 11 -13.93 37.49 18.38
N PRO A 12 -13.91 36.14 18.43
CA PRO A 12 -14.12 35.43 19.67
C PRO A 12 -13.10 35.92 20.71
N PRO A 13 -13.54 36.13 21.96
CA PRO A 13 -12.65 36.62 23.00
C PRO A 13 -11.40 35.76 23.17
N GLN A 14 -10.24 36.41 23.38
CA GLN A 14 -8.94 35.72 23.42
C GLN A 14 -8.79 34.72 24.59
N TRP A 15 -9.70 34.75 25.57
CA TRP A 15 -9.75 33.80 26.67
C TRP A 15 -10.53 32.51 26.34
N TYR A 16 -11.13 32.40 25.16
CA TYR A 16 -11.68 31.12 24.73
C TYR A 16 -10.53 30.11 24.61
N PRO A 17 -10.59 28.98 25.35
CA PRO A 17 -9.67 27.89 25.10
C PRO A 17 -9.83 27.51 23.64
N GLN A 18 -8.80 27.76 22.83
CA GLN A 18 -8.74 27.23 21.46
C GLN A 18 -9.10 25.75 21.57
N PRO A 19 -10.11 25.24 20.82
CA PRO A 19 -10.41 23.83 20.85
C PRO A 19 -9.14 23.11 20.46
N GLN A 20 -8.47 22.51 21.45
CA GLN A 20 -7.29 21.71 21.21
C GLN A 20 -7.78 20.60 20.30
N SER A 21 -7.44 20.71 19.01
CA SER A 21 -7.86 19.71 18.04
C SER A 21 -7.36 18.39 18.58
N THR A 22 -8.27 17.57 19.08
CA THR A 22 -7.98 16.32 19.78
C THR A 22 -7.66 15.28 18.71
N ARG A 23 -6.71 15.61 17.84
CA ARG A 23 -6.28 14.75 16.75
C ARG A 23 -5.43 13.64 17.37
N ARG A 24 -6.10 12.62 17.87
CA ARG A 24 -5.45 11.41 18.40
C ARG A 24 -4.56 10.82 17.30
N PRO A 25 -3.31 10.42 17.60
CA PRO A 25 -2.46 9.75 16.64
C PRO A 25 -3.10 8.42 16.20
N ILE A 26 -2.90 8.04 14.93
CA ILE A 26 -3.42 6.77 14.40
C ILE A 26 -2.80 5.63 15.23
N PRO A 27 -3.63 4.78 15.87
CA PRO A 27 -3.11 3.66 16.65
C PRO A 27 -2.31 2.70 15.78
N TRP A 28 -1.29 2.07 16.38
CA TRP A 28 -0.45 1.10 15.67
C TRP A 28 -1.27 -0.13 15.20
N TRP A 29 -2.29 -0.53 15.96
CA TRP A 29 -3.15 -1.67 15.61
C TRP A 29 -3.90 -1.47 14.28
N VAL A 30 -4.17 -0.21 13.90
CA VAL A 30 -4.78 0.10 12.59
C VAL A 30 -3.86 -0.31 11.45
N HIS A 31 -2.55 -0.09 11.58
CA HIS A 31 -1.58 -0.46 10.55
C HIS A 31 -1.46 -1.99 10.43
N LEU A 32 -1.55 -2.70 11.57
CA LEU A 32 -1.54 -4.16 11.58
C LEU A 32 -2.81 -4.72 10.91
N LEU A 33 -3.99 -4.19 11.20
CA LEU A 33 -5.23 -4.62 10.54
C LEU A 33 -5.18 -4.39 9.03
N VAL A 34 -4.73 -3.21 8.60
CA VAL A 34 -4.58 -2.89 7.17
C VAL A 34 -3.59 -3.85 6.52
N TRP A 35 -2.47 -4.15 7.18
CA TRP A 35 -1.50 -5.13 6.70
C TRP A 35 -2.08 -6.52 6.53
N VAL A 36 -2.86 -7.03 7.51
CA VAL A 36 -3.52 -8.34 7.39
C VAL A 36 -4.46 -8.37 6.18
N VAL A 37 -5.30 -7.35 5.99
CA VAL A 37 -6.20 -7.27 4.83
C VAL A 37 -5.40 -7.25 3.52
N VAL A 38 -4.31 -6.49 3.47
CA VAL A 38 -3.43 -6.42 2.29
C VAL A 38 -2.76 -7.76 1.99
N ILE A 39 -2.32 -8.51 3.01
CA ILE A 39 -1.75 -9.84 2.82
C ILE A 39 -2.79 -10.82 2.27
N LEU A 40 -4.04 -10.74 2.73
CA LEU A 40 -5.13 -11.57 2.18
C LEU A 40 -5.37 -11.24 0.69
N ILE A 41 -5.41 -9.95 0.33
CA ILE A 41 -5.54 -9.51 -1.06
C ILE A 41 -4.33 -9.97 -1.90
N ALA A 42 -3.11 -9.83 -1.36
CA ALA A 42 -1.90 -10.30 -2.02
C ALA A 42 -1.93 -11.83 -2.24
N THR A 43 -2.47 -12.59 -1.29
CA THR A 43 -2.60 -14.04 -1.44
C THR A 43 -3.55 -14.40 -2.59
N ALA A 44 -4.69 -13.70 -2.68
CA ALA A 44 -5.63 -13.88 -3.80
C ALA A 44 -5.03 -13.51 -5.15
N LEU A 45 -4.23 -12.43 -5.21
CA LEU A 45 -3.50 -12.05 -6.42
C LEU A 45 -2.37 -13.03 -6.77
N GLY A 46 -1.69 -13.60 -5.77
CA GLY A 46 -0.72 -14.67 -5.98
C GLY A 46 -1.35 -15.92 -6.60
N PHE A 47 -2.57 -16.27 -6.19
CA PHE A 47 -3.35 -17.32 -6.85
C PHE A 47 -3.65 -16.99 -8.32
N PHE A 48 -3.94 -15.73 -8.63
CA PHE A 48 -4.13 -15.31 -10.03
C PHE A 48 -2.85 -15.46 -10.87
N VAL A 49 -1.68 -15.10 -10.31
CA VAL A 49 -0.38 -15.32 -10.98
C VAL A 49 -0.12 -16.81 -11.21
N LEU A 50 -0.43 -17.66 -10.23
CA LEU A 50 -0.33 -19.11 -10.36
C LEU A 50 -1.19 -19.62 -11.52
N MET A 51 -2.46 -19.19 -11.60
CA MET A 51 -3.35 -19.57 -12.69
C MET A 51 -2.85 -19.09 -14.06
N MET A 52 -2.41 -17.83 -14.18
CA MET A 52 -1.81 -17.29 -15.40
C MET A 52 -0.60 -18.11 -15.84
N SER A 53 0.26 -18.49 -14.90
CA SER A 53 1.44 -19.29 -15.18
C SER A 53 1.08 -20.72 -15.64
N ALA A 54 0.05 -21.32 -15.06
CA ALA A 54 -0.44 -22.64 -15.47
C ALA A 54 -0.98 -22.60 -16.91
N PHE A 55 -1.81 -21.60 -17.25
CA PHE A 55 -2.32 -21.44 -18.61
C PHE A 55 -1.22 -21.12 -19.62
N ALA A 56 -0.22 -20.31 -19.23
CA ALA A 56 0.93 -20.04 -20.08
C ALA A 56 1.73 -21.31 -20.37
N CYS A 57 1.90 -22.21 -19.40
CA CYS A 57 2.66 -23.44 -19.63
C CYS A 57 1.89 -24.52 -20.42
N ASP A 58 0.56 -24.47 -20.43
CA ASP A 58 -0.27 -25.34 -21.28
C ASP A 58 -0.08 -25.06 -22.79
N SER A 59 0.51 -23.91 -23.14
CA SER A 59 0.86 -23.57 -24.53
C SER A 59 2.07 -24.34 -25.08
N GLY A 60 2.78 -25.12 -24.25
CA GLY A 60 3.86 -26.01 -24.68
C GLY A 60 5.26 -25.40 -24.75
N ALA A 61 5.45 -24.18 -24.23
CA ALA A 61 6.75 -23.51 -24.20
C ALA A 61 7.78 -24.25 -23.31
N GLN A 62 8.93 -24.60 -23.88
CA GLN A 62 10.06 -25.18 -23.12
C GLN A 62 10.63 -24.13 -22.15
N GLY A 63 10.89 -24.52 -20.89
CA GLY A 63 11.37 -23.60 -19.86
C GLY A 63 10.28 -22.77 -19.16
N CYS A 64 9.00 -22.97 -19.51
CA CYS A 64 7.90 -22.23 -18.88
C CYS A 64 7.81 -22.47 -17.36
N ALA A 65 8.08 -23.69 -16.88
CA ALA A 65 8.05 -24.01 -15.46
C ALA A 65 9.06 -23.17 -14.65
N ASP A 66 10.26 -22.93 -15.19
CA ASP A 66 11.29 -22.13 -14.51
C ASP A 66 10.91 -20.65 -14.48
N VAL A 67 10.36 -20.11 -15.57
CA VAL A 67 9.87 -18.72 -15.65
C VAL A 67 8.70 -18.51 -14.69
N ALA A 68 7.74 -19.45 -14.69
CA ALA A 68 6.61 -19.45 -13.78
C ALA A 68 7.05 -19.46 -12.31
N ALA A 69 7.94 -20.39 -11.95
CA ALA A 69 8.49 -20.50 -10.59
C ALA A 69 9.19 -19.20 -10.19
N THR A 70 10.01 -18.63 -11.08
CA THR A 70 10.71 -17.36 -10.82
C THR A 70 9.72 -16.21 -10.61
N ALA A 71 8.67 -16.12 -11.42
CA ALA A 71 7.65 -15.08 -11.30
C ALA A 71 6.85 -15.18 -10.00
N ILE A 72 6.55 -16.40 -9.54
CA ILE A 72 5.84 -16.66 -8.27
C ILE A 72 6.74 -16.33 -7.07
N VAL A 73 8.01 -16.76 -7.10
CA VAL A 73 8.98 -16.44 -6.04
C VAL A 73 9.20 -14.93 -5.95
N ALA A 74 9.39 -14.26 -7.10
CA ALA A 74 9.52 -12.81 -7.16
C ALA A 74 8.27 -12.10 -6.63
N TYR A 75 7.07 -12.59 -6.97
CA TYR A 75 5.81 -12.09 -6.43
C TYR A 75 5.78 -12.19 -4.91
N GLY A 76 6.05 -13.37 -4.36
CA GLY A 76 6.02 -13.61 -2.92
C GLY A 76 7.00 -12.71 -2.17
N ILE A 77 8.24 -12.61 -2.64
CA ILE A 77 9.26 -11.74 -2.05
C ILE A 77 8.85 -10.27 -2.13
N ALA A 78 8.41 -9.80 -3.30
CA ALA A 78 8.00 -8.40 -3.49
C ALA A 78 6.80 -8.05 -2.62
N ALA A 79 5.77 -8.91 -2.58
CA ALA A 79 4.57 -8.70 -1.77
C ALA A 79 4.91 -8.64 -0.27
N LEU A 80 5.77 -9.54 0.23
CA LEU A 80 6.23 -9.52 1.61
C LEU A 80 7.04 -8.26 1.91
N LEU A 81 8.06 -7.94 1.12
CA LEU A 81 8.92 -6.78 1.41
C LEU A 81 8.14 -5.46 1.35
N LEU A 82 7.33 -5.26 0.30
CA LEU A 82 6.60 -4.02 0.08
C LEU A 82 5.46 -3.82 1.08
N SER A 83 4.84 -4.88 1.59
CA SER A 83 3.80 -4.78 2.62
C SER A 83 4.37 -4.65 4.02
N THR A 84 5.47 -5.35 4.33
CA THR A 84 6.00 -5.45 5.70
C THR A 84 6.99 -4.34 6.05
N ALA A 85 7.78 -3.84 5.09
CA ALA A 85 8.74 -2.77 5.35
C ALA A 85 8.07 -1.45 5.82
N PRO A 86 6.95 -0.99 5.22
CA PRO A 86 6.24 0.19 5.72
C PRO A 86 5.64 -0.01 7.12
N LEU A 87 5.22 -1.24 7.45
CA LEU A 87 4.73 -1.58 8.79
C LEU A 87 5.83 -1.43 9.83
N LEU A 88 7.03 -1.95 9.53
CA LEU A 88 8.21 -1.80 10.40
C LEU A 88 8.58 -0.33 10.58
N ALA A 89 8.58 0.44 9.49
CA ALA A 89 8.85 1.88 9.53
C ALA A 89 7.82 2.64 10.40
N ALA A 90 6.53 2.30 10.27
CA ALA A 90 5.47 2.89 11.08
C ALA A 90 5.61 2.54 12.58
N ALA A 91 6.11 1.35 12.92
CA ALA A 91 6.34 0.92 14.30
C ALA A 91 7.54 1.64 14.96
N LEU A 92 8.58 1.95 14.18
CA LEU A 92 9.77 2.67 14.64
C LEU A 92 9.52 4.17 14.79
N LEU A 93 8.61 4.75 14.00
CA LEU A 93 8.25 6.16 14.05
C LEU A 93 7.30 6.46 15.23
N ARG A 94 7.86 6.57 16.43
CA ARG A 94 7.19 6.98 17.67
C ARG A 94 7.35 8.49 17.89
N GLY A 95 6.49 9.31 17.29
CA GLY A 95 6.50 10.76 17.49
C GLY A 95 5.21 11.44 17.03
N THR A 96 4.96 12.64 17.52
CA THR A 96 3.77 13.46 17.18
C THR A 96 4.08 14.63 16.24
N SER A 97 5.31 14.71 15.73
CA SER A 97 5.70 15.78 14.80
C SER A 97 4.93 15.69 13.48
N ARG A 98 4.77 16.83 12.79
CA ARG A 98 4.14 16.86 11.45
C ARG A 98 4.84 15.92 10.48
N ALA A 99 6.17 15.81 10.56
CA ALA A 99 6.96 14.90 9.74
C ALA A 99 6.58 13.43 9.98
N VAL A 100 6.43 13.00 11.24
CA VAL A 100 6.02 11.63 11.57
C VAL A 100 4.61 11.33 11.07
N ARG A 101 3.70 12.32 11.09
CA ARG A 101 2.36 12.16 10.53
C ARG A 101 2.39 11.96 9.02
N VAL A 102 3.18 12.74 8.28
CA VAL A 102 3.32 12.56 6.82
C VAL A 102 3.87 11.17 6.51
N TRP A 103 4.89 10.73 7.23
CA TRP A 103 5.46 9.39 7.06
C TRP A 103 4.47 8.26 7.34
N ARG A 104 3.58 8.40 8.32
CA ARG A 104 2.50 7.43 8.59
C ARG A 104 1.49 7.33 7.44
N ILE A 105 1.18 8.44 6.80
CA ILE A 105 0.30 8.46 5.62
C ILE A 105 1.00 7.77 4.44
N ILE A 106 2.28 8.11 4.20
CA ILE A 106 3.08 7.48 3.13
C ILE A 106 3.15 5.97 3.34
N THR A 107 3.43 5.51 4.56
CA THR A 107 3.50 4.08 4.86
C THR A 107 2.15 3.38 4.67
N LEU A 108 1.02 3.99 5.05
CA LEU A 108 -0.31 3.44 4.74
C LEU A 108 -0.56 3.31 3.24
N VAL A 109 -0.23 4.34 2.46
CA VAL A 109 -0.38 4.30 1.00
C VAL A 109 0.50 3.21 0.39
N LEU A 110 1.75 3.07 0.85
CA LEU A 110 2.66 2.04 0.38
C LEU A 110 2.15 0.62 0.69
N ILE A 111 1.58 0.39 1.88
CA ILE A 111 0.98 -0.91 2.21
C ILE A 111 -0.16 -1.22 1.23
N ILE A 112 -1.04 -0.26 0.96
CA ILE A 112 -2.18 -0.47 0.05
C ILE A 112 -1.71 -0.69 -1.40
N ALA A 113 -0.68 0.02 -1.85
CA ALA A 113 -0.15 -0.11 -3.21
C ALA A 113 0.73 -1.36 -3.40
N SER A 114 1.28 -1.91 -2.32
CA SER A 114 2.22 -3.04 -2.35
C SER A 114 1.75 -4.27 -3.16
N PRO A 115 0.51 -4.78 -3.02
CA PRO A 115 0.05 -5.93 -3.79
C PRO A 115 0.01 -5.66 -5.29
N LEU A 116 -0.33 -4.43 -5.70
CA LEU A 116 -0.38 -4.03 -7.11
C LEU A 116 1.03 -3.91 -7.70
N LEU A 117 1.97 -3.36 -6.93
CA LEU A 117 3.38 -3.28 -7.33
C LEU A 117 4.00 -4.67 -7.48
N ALA A 118 3.76 -5.57 -6.52
CA ALA A 118 4.22 -6.95 -6.58
C ALA A 118 3.62 -7.70 -7.77
N LEU A 119 2.33 -7.50 -8.05
CA LEU A 119 1.67 -8.07 -9.22
C LEU A 119 2.31 -7.57 -10.52
N GLY A 120 2.53 -6.26 -10.65
CA GLY A 120 3.16 -5.66 -11.83
C GLY A 120 4.56 -6.22 -12.10
N VAL A 121 5.39 -6.38 -11.06
CA VAL A 121 6.72 -7.00 -11.18
C VAL A 121 6.61 -8.46 -11.64
N SER A 122 5.71 -9.23 -11.05
CA SER A 122 5.53 -10.64 -11.40
C SER A 122 5.03 -10.83 -12.83
N VAL A 123 4.03 -10.04 -13.25
CA VAL A 123 3.53 -10.06 -14.63
C VAL A 123 4.61 -9.66 -15.62
N LEU A 124 5.44 -8.65 -15.31
CA LEU A 124 6.55 -8.26 -16.16
C LEU A 124 7.59 -9.39 -16.32
N ILE A 125 7.94 -10.07 -15.23
CA ILE A 125 8.87 -11.22 -15.28
C ILE A 125 8.28 -12.33 -16.15
N LEU A 126 6.99 -12.62 -15.99
CA LEU A 126 6.31 -13.67 -16.72
C LEU A 126 6.24 -13.34 -18.22
N THR A 127 5.84 -12.12 -18.59
CA THR A 127 5.74 -11.72 -20.00
C THR A 127 7.11 -11.63 -20.67
N VAL A 128 8.10 -10.99 -20.03
CA VAL A 128 9.46 -10.90 -20.58
C VAL A 128 10.11 -12.28 -20.66
N GLY A 129 9.92 -13.12 -19.65
CA GLY A 129 10.44 -14.48 -19.63
C GLY A 129 9.88 -15.33 -20.77
N LEU A 130 8.55 -15.31 -20.97
CA LEU A 130 7.90 -16.05 -22.05
C LEU A 130 8.33 -15.55 -23.44
N THR A 131 8.40 -14.24 -23.68
CA THR A 131 8.85 -13.71 -24.97
C THR A 131 10.28 -14.10 -25.35
N ARG A 132 11.13 -14.42 -24.37
CA ARG A 132 12.50 -14.91 -24.62
C ARG A 132 12.58 -16.40 -24.91
N LEU A 133 11.52 -17.15 -24.60
CA LEU A 133 11.45 -18.59 -24.89
C LEU A 133 10.91 -18.85 -26.30
N ASP A 134 10.11 -17.93 -26.83
CA ASP A 134 9.47 -18.03 -28.16
C ASP A 134 10.32 -17.48 -29.32
N GLY A 135 11.38 -16.72 -29.05
CA GLY A 135 12.24 -16.06 -30.05
C GLY A 135 13.63 -16.66 -30.12
#